data_AF-A0A9P6TL57-F1
#
_entry.id   AF-A0A9P6TL57-F1
#
_cell.length_a   1.000
_cell.length_b   1.000
_cell.length_c   1.000
_cell.angle_alpha   90.00
_cell.angle_beta   90.00
_cell.angle_gamma   90.00
#
_symmetry.space_group_name_H-M   'P 1'
#
loop_
_entity.id
_entity.type
_entity.pdbx_description
1 polymer ?
#
loop_
_entity_poly.entity_id
_entity_poly.type
_entity_poly.pdbx_seq_one_letter_code
_entity_poly.pdbx_strand_id
1 'polypeptide(L)'
;MASRALFKSNILASVKRAGVRFQSSEATVSAFAAEREAVKHHAAESAETWKKISIFVCIPALLFSGFNAKNLYEKHLEHLAHHAPEFVNYEYMNWRCRDFFWGKESLFFNPKVNHPASEE
;
A
#
# COMPACT_ATOMS: atom_id res chain seq x y z
N MET A 1 -90.23 23.40 5.71
CA MET A 1 -89.79 22.30 6.59
C MET A 1 -88.54 21.68 5.98
N ALA A 2 -87.42 21.74 6.72
CA ALA A 2 -86.14 21.01 6.57
C ALA A 2 -85.42 21.06 5.20
N SER A 3 -84.32 21.82 5.03
CA SER A 3 -82.95 21.55 5.50
C SER A 3 -82.34 20.25 4.97
N ARG A 4 -81.35 20.37 4.07
CA ARG A 4 -79.97 19.89 4.29
C ARG A 4 -79.05 20.33 3.15
N ALA A 5 -78.08 21.17 3.50
CA ALA A 5 -76.83 21.33 2.76
C ALA A 5 -76.06 20.01 2.70
N LEU A 6 -75.10 19.90 1.77
CA LEU A 6 -73.78 19.22 1.86
C LEU A 6 -73.27 18.98 0.42
N PHE A 7 -72.46 19.89 -0.13
CA PHE A 7 -70.98 19.86 -0.08
C PHE A 7 -70.34 18.79 -0.99
N LYS A 8 -69.73 19.29 -2.07
CA LYS A 8 -68.51 18.86 -2.79
C LYS A 8 -68.25 17.36 -3.00
N SER A 9 -67.93 17.00 -4.23
CA SER A 9 -66.62 16.38 -4.49
C SER A 9 -66.19 16.56 -5.95
N ASN A 10 -64.96 17.03 -6.10
CA ASN A 10 -64.22 17.00 -7.36
C ASN A 10 -64.08 15.54 -7.80
N ILE A 11 -64.53 15.21 -9.01
CA ILE A 11 -64.11 13.99 -9.70
C ILE A 11 -62.67 14.24 -10.16
N LEU A 12 -61.72 14.14 -9.24
CA LEU A 12 -60.33 13.92 -9.58
C LEU A 12 -60.24 12.48 -10.06
N ALA A 13 -60.07 12.30 -11.37
CA ALA A 13 -59.60 11.05 -11.92
C ALA A 13 -58.23 10.74 -11.28
N SER A 14 -58.25 9.93 -10.22
CA SER A 14 -57.06 9.31 -9.67
C SER A 14 -56.57 8.33 -10.74
N VAL A 15 -55.66 8.81 -11.60
CA VAL A 15 -54.80 7.94 -12.39
C VAL A 15 -53.99 7.17 -11.37
N LYS A 16 -54.48 5.99 -10.99
CA LYS A 16 -53.65 4.96 -10.37
C LYS A 16 -52.53 4.72 -11.37
N ARG A 17 -51.36 5.34 -11.18
CA ARG A 17 -50.11 4.84 -11.74
C ARG A 17 -49.98 3.44 -11.15
N ALA A 18 -50.51 2.45 -11.88
CA ALA A 18 -50.21 1.06 -11.66
C ALA A 18 -48.68 1.01 -11.57
N GLY A 19 -48.20 0.58 -10.41
CA GLY A 19 -46.82 0.76 -10.01
C GLY A 19 -45.89 0.47 -11.18
N VAL A 20 -44.96 1.38 -11.42
CA VAL A 20 -43.67 0.99 -12.00
C VAL A 20 -43.09 0.03 -10.98
N ARG A 21 -43.53 -1.23 -11.06
CA ARG A 21 -42.80 -2.37 -10.54
C ARG A 21 -41.46 -2.19 -11.21
N PHE A 22 -40.49 -1.70 -10.44
CA PHE A 22 -39.09 -1.93 -10.76
C PHE A 22 -39.06 -3.42 -11.09
N GLN A 23 -38.93 -3.74 -12.38
CA GLN A 23 -38.84 -5.12 -12.83
C GLN A 23 -37.60 -5.65 -12.14
N SER A 24 -37.78 -6.27 -10.99
CA SER A 24 -36.78 -7.15 -10.41
C SER A 24 -36.53 -8.16 -11.51
N SER A 25 -35.39 -8.03 -12.16
CA SER A 25 -34.96 -8.90 -13.25
C SER A 25 -34.85 -10.32 -12.69
N GLU A 26 -35.94 -11.07 -12.72
CA GLU A 26 -35.92 -12.50 -12.49
C GLU A 26 -35.35 -13.19 -13.74
N ALA A 27 -34.37 -14.06 -13.49
CA ALA A 27 -34.06 -15.23 -14.30
C ALA A 27 -33.47 -15.03 -15.70
N THR A 28 -32.33 -14.35 -15.76
CA THR A 28 -31.13 -14.90 -16.41
C THR A 28 -29.98 -14.63 -15.44
N VAL A 29 -28.95 -15.47 -15.36
CA VAL A 29 -27.74 -15.12 -14.59
C VAL A 29 -27.34 -13.72 -15.05
N SER A 30 -27.53 -12.71 -14.19
CA SER A 30 -27.23 -11.32 -14.54
C SER A 30 -25.83 -11.31 -15.13
N ALA A 31 -25.60 -10.67 -16.28
CA ALA A 31 -24.29 -10.67 -16.94
C ALA A 31 -23.18 -10.30 -15.95
N PHE A 32 -23.50 -9.44 -14.98
CA PHE A 32 -22.65 -9.09 -13.84
C PHE A 32 -22.32 -10.26 -12.89
N ALA A 33 -23.29 -11.13 -12.57
CA ALA A 33 -23.06 -12.31 -11.74
C ALA A 33 -22.14 -13.32 -12.45
N ALA A 34 -22.35 -13.55 -13.75
CA ALA A 34 -21.48 -14.43 -14.56
C ALA A 34 -20.06 -13.86 -14.69
N GLU A 35 -19.92 -12.55 -14.93
CA GLU A 35 -18.63 -11.87 -14.96
C GLU A 35 -17.90 -11.97 -13.61
N ARG A 36 -18.62 -11.79 -12.50
CA ARG A 36 -18.05 -11.91 -11.17
C ARG A 36 -17.52 -13.32 -10.89
N GLU A 37 -18.23 -14.36 -11.33
CA GLU A 37 -17.77 -15.75 -11.21
C GLU A 37 -16.52 -16.00 -12.07
N ALA A 38 -16.50 -15.50 -13.31
CA ALA A 38 -15.33 -15.58 -14.18
C ALA A 38 -14.10 -14.89 -13.58
N VAL A 39 -14.27 -13.68 -13.02
CA VAL A 39 -13.20 -12.94 -12.34
C VAL A 39 -12.70 -13.70 -11.11
N LYS A 40 -13.60 -14.29 -10.32
CA LYS A 40 -13.20 -15.10 -9.15
C LYS A 40 -12.36 -16.31 -9.56
N HIS A 41 -12.75 -17.00 -10.63
CA HIS A 41 -12.01 -18.15 -11.14
C HIS A 41 -10.61 -17.74 -11.62
N HIS A 42 -10.53 -16.71 -12.46
CA HIS A 42 -9.25 -16.19 -12.96
C HIS A 42 -8.34 -15.68 -11.81
N ALA A 43 -8.93 -15.02 -10.80
CA ALA A 43 -8.19 -14.57 -9.63
C ALA A 43 -7.63 -15.73 -8.80
N ALA A 44 -8.37 -16.84 -8.66
CA ALA A 44 -7.90 -18.01 -7.95
C ALA A 44 -6.66 -18.64 -8.63
N GLU A 45 -6.71 -18.82 -9.95
CA GLU A 45 -5.58 -19.34 -10.74
C GLU A 45 -4.37 -18.40 -10.71
N SER A 46 -4.63 -17.09 -10.83
CA SER A 46 -3.59 -16.06 -10.74
C SER A 46 -2.93 -16.07 -9.36
N ALA A 47 -3.71 -16.15 -8.29
CA ALA A 47 -3.21 -16.20 -6.92
C ALA A 47 -2.34 -17.44 -6.66
N GLU A 48 -2.75 -18.61 -7.18
CA GLU A 48 -1.95 -19.83 -7.07
C GLU A 48 -0.62 -19.69 -7.82
N THR A 49 -0.64 -19.09 -9.02
CA THR A 49 0.57 -18.84 -9.81
C THR A 49 1.54 -17.93 -9.07
N TRP A 50 1.07 -16.80 -8.52
CA TRP A 50 1.91 -15.88 -7.75
C TRP A 50 2.44 -16.47 -6.44
N LYS A 51 1.66 -17.34 -5.79
CA LYS A 51 2.12 -18.10 -4.63
C LYS A 51 3.27 -19.03 -5.00
N LYS A 52 3.16 -19.75 -6.12
CA LYS A 52 4.22 -20.63 -6.61
C LYS A 52 5.48 -19.83 -6.96
N ILE A 53 5.37 -18.72 -7.67
CA ILE A 53 6.53 -17.86 -8.00
C ILE A 53 7.20 -17.34 -6.72
N SER A 54 6.41 -16.83 -5.77
CA SER A 54 6.94 -16.34 -4.49
C SER A 54 7.73 -17.41 -3.74
N ILE A 55 7.22 -18.65 -3.69
CA ILE A 55 7.86 -19.74 -2.95
C ILE A 55 9.06 -20.32 -3.72
N PHE A 56 8.91 -20.58 -5.02
CA PHE A 56 9.91 -21.33 -5.79
C PHE A 56 10.96 -20.45 -6.46
N VAL A 57 10.70 -19.15 -6.61
CA VAL A 57 11.64 -18.22 -7.25
C VAL A 57 12.17 -17.22 -6.24
N CYS A 58 11.28 -16.49 -5.53
CA CYS A 58 11.73 -15.42 -4.65
C CYS A 58 12.52 -15.95 -3.45
N ILE A 59 12.09 -17.05 -2.81
CA ILE A 59 12.83 -17.62 -1.67
C ILE A 59 14.24 -18.06 -2.10
N PRO A 60 14.44 -18.90 -3.14
CA PRO A 60 15.80 -19.24 -3.57
C PRO A 60 16.63 -18.02 -3.97
N ALA A 61 16.05 -17.06 -4.69
CA ALA A 61 16.75 -15.85 -5.09
C ALA A 61 17.25 -15.05 -3.87
N LEU A 62 16.42 -14.90 -2.84
CA LEU A 62 16.79 -14.22 -1.59
C LEU A 62 17.88 -14.97 -0.81
N LEU A 63 17.86 -16.31 -0.82
CA LEU A 63 18.91 -17.12 -0.20
C LEU A 63 20.25 -16.89 -0.90
N PHE A 64 20.29 -16.92 -2.23
CA PHE A 64 21.51 -16.67 -2.99
C PHE A 64 22.01 -15.23 -2.82
N SER A 65 21.12 -14.23 -2.89
CA SER A 65 21.52 -12.83 -2.67
C SER A 65 22.00 -12.59 -1.24
N GLY A 66 21.36 -13.21 -0.25
CA GLY A 66 21.76 -13.13 1.16
C GLY A 66 23.14 -13.74 1.39
N PHE A 67 23.42 -14.88 0.77
CA PHE A 67 24.75 -15.49 0.81
C PHE A 67 25.82 -14.59 0.17
N ASN A 68 25.52 -14.00 -0.98
CA ASN A 68 26.44 -13.07 -1.65
C ASN A 68 26.70 -11.81 -0.80
N ALA A 69 25.65 -11.23 -0.20
CA ALA A 69 25.75 -10.08 0.68
C ALA A 69 26.59 -10.38 1.93
N LYS A 70 26.44 -11.57 2.53
CA LYS A 70 27.31 -12.02 3.63
C LYS A 70 28.78 -12.04 3.21
N ASN A 71 29.07 -12.62 2.04
CA ASN A 71 30.43 -12.77 1.55
C ASN A 71 31.09 -11.41 1.24
N LEU A 72 30.31 -10.46 0.69
CA LEU A 72 30.75 -9.07 0.50
C LEU A 72 30.98 -8.34 1.83
N TYR A 73 30.10 -8.56 2.81
CA TYR A 73 30.23 -7.97 4.14
C TYR A 73 31.50 -8.45 4.84
N GLU A 74 31.79 -9.75 4.82
CA GLU A 74 33.02 -10.31 5.42
C GLU A 74 34.27 -9.72 4.78
N LYS A 75 34.32 -9.63 3.43
CA LYS A 75 35.42 -8.96 2.72
C LYS A 75 35.55 -7.48 3.07
N HIS A 76 34.43 -6.79 3.26
CA HIS A 76 34.45 -5.39 3.65
C HIS A 76 35.04 -5.21 5.06
N LEU A 77 34.71 -6.10 6.00
CA LEU A 77 35.31 -6.09 7.34
C LEU A 77 36.82 -6.38 7.29
N GLU A 78 37.23 -7.37 6.51
CA GLU A 78 38.65 -7.67 6.29
C GLU A 78 39.39 -6.47 5.69
N HIS A 79 38.81 -5.83 4.67
CA HIS A 79 39.38 -4.63 4.06
C HIS A 79 39.51 -3.49 5.08
N LEU A 80 38.50 -3.24 5.92
CA LEU A 80 38.57 -2.22 6.97
C LEU A 80 39.64 -2.53 8.03
N ALA A 81 39.89 -3.81 8.32
CA ALA A 81 40.92 -4.21 9.28
C ALA A 81 42.34 -3.97 8.74
N HIS A 82 42.55 -4.16 7.43
CA HIS A 82 43.86 -3.93 6.79
C HIS A 82 44.06 -2.48 6.34
N HIS A 83 42.98 -1.80 5.95
CA HIS A 83 42.97 -0.43 5.45
C HIS A 83 41.87 0.35 6.18
N ALA A 84 42.15 0.73 7.42
CA ALA A 84 41.27 1.60 8.18
C ALA A 84 41.08 2.93 7.41
N PRO A 85 39.85 3.45 7.28
CA PRO A 85 39.60 4.68 6.55
C PRO A 85 40.31 5.84 7.25
N GLU A 86 41.25 6.46 6.55
CA GLU A 86 41.84 7.72 6.98
C GLU A 86 40.82 8.84 6.74
N PHE A 87 40.35 9.44 7.82
CA PHE A 87 39.41 10.56 7.73
C PHE A 87 40.18 11.85 7.43
N VAL A 88 39.96 12.42 6.25
CA VAL A 88 40.44 13.76 5.89
C VAL A 88 39.28 14.73 6.04
N ASN A 89 39.33 15.60 7.05
CA ASN A 89 38.27 16.58 7.26
C ASN A 89 38.34 17.68 6.19
N TYR A 90 37.30 17.80 5.38
CA TYR A 90 37.13 18.87 4.39
C TYR A 90 36.02 19.79 4.86
N GLU A 91 36.14 21.09 4.61
CA GLU A 91 35.18 22.12 5.09
C GLU A 91 33.72 21.86 4.69
N TYR A 92 33.50 21.17 3.57
CA TYR A 92 32.15 20.82 3.10
C TYR A 92 31.61 19.51 3.69
N MET A 93 32.47 18.70 4.29
CA MET A 93 32.09 17.43 4.92
C MET A 93 31.64 17.70 6.35
N ASN A 94 30.61 16.99 6.80
CA ASN A 94 30.01 17.16 8.13
C ASN A 94 29.55 18.60 8.51
N TRP A 95 29.58 19.55 7.57
CA TRP A 95 29.10 20.92 7.77
C TRP A 95 27.71 21.00 8.40
N ARG A 96 27.56 21.89 9.39
CA ARG A 96 26.29 22.20 10.05
C ARG A 96 26.07 23.71 10.09
N CYS A 97 24.97 24.17 9.52
CA CYS A 97 24.52 25.56 9.66
C CYS A 97 23.82 25.79 11.01
N ARG A 98 23.08 24.79 11.49
CA ARG A 98 22.41 24.75 12.81
C ARG A 98 22.38 23.32 13.33
N ASP A 99 22.40 23.18 14.65
CA ASP A 99 22.27 21.89 15.33
C ASP A 99 20.88 21.28 15.11
N PHE A 100 20.79 19.95 15.19
CA PHE A 100 19.49 19.28 15.19
C PHE A 100 18.78 19.51 16.54
N PHE A 101 17.46 19.36 16.57
CA PHE A 101 16.66 19.61 17.77
C PHE A 101 16.87 18.58 18.90
N TRP A 102 17.58 17.48 18.64
CA TRP A 102 17.94 16.44 19.63
C TRP A 102 19.44 16.41 19.96
N GLY A 103 20.27 17.23 19.32
CA GLY A 103 21.72 17.23 19.48
C GLY A 103 22.47 17.52 18.19
N LYS A 104 23.81 17.46 18.25
CA LYS A 104 24.69 17.76 17.11
C LYS A 104 24.80 16.62 16.09
N GLU A 105 24.69 15.38 16.58
CA GLU A 105 24.86 14.19 15.76
C GLU A 105 23.60 13.77 15.01
N SER A 106 23.80 13.15 13.85
CA SER A 106 22.70 12.62 13.03
C SER A 106 21.95 11.48 13.75
N LEU A 107 20.71 11.20 13.33
CA LEU A 107 19.88 10.15 13.95
C LEU A 107 20.52 8.75 13.90
N PHE A 108 21.26 8.46 12.83
CA PHE A 108 21.97 7.19 12.64
C PHE A 108 23.49 7.40 12.76
N PHE A 109 23.91 8.21 13.73
CA PHE A 109 25.33 8.41 14.00
C PHE A 109 25.97 7.16 14.59
N ASN A 110 27.08 6.73 14.01
CA ASN A 110 27.89 5.62 14.51
C ASN A 110 29.32 6.11 14.77
N PRO A 111 29.79 6.14 16.03
CA PRO A 111 31.12 6.65 16.39
C PRO A 111 32.28 5.83 15.81
N LYS A 112 32.01 4.62 15.31
CA LYS A 112 33.05 3.78 14.69
C LYS A 112 33.38 4.19 13.25
N VAL A 113 32.49 4.91 12.58
CA VAL A 113 32.60 5.22 11.14
C VAL A 113 32.37 6.70 10.83
N ASN A 114 31.67 7.42 11.69
CA ASN A 114 31.38 8.84 11.52
C ASN A 114 32.23 9.66 12.50
N HIS A 115 32.79 10.77 12.01
CA HIS A 115 33.48 11.74 12.84
C HIS A 115 32.45 12.63 13.57
N PRO A 116 32.61 12.86 14.89
CA PRO A 116 31.68 13.68 15.66
C PRO A 116 31.71 15.15 15.21
N ALA A 117 30.55 15.77 15.13
CA ALA A 117 30.39 17.20 14.81
C ALA A 117 30.77 18.13 15.97
N SER A 118 31.08 17.60 17.17
CA SER A 118 31.55 18.39 18.31
C SER A 118 33.04 18.68 18.32
N GLU A 119 33.83 17.96 17.52
CA GLU A 119 35.29 18.11 17.43
C GLU A 119 35.72 19.12 16.34
N GLU A 120 34.74 19.71 15.64
CA GLU A 120 34.88 20.90 14.78
C GLU A 120 34.63 22.20 15.58
#